data_AF-A0A924W3C7-F1
#
_entry.id   AF-A0A924W3C7-F1
#
_cell.length_a   1.000
_cell.length_b   1.000
_cell.length_c   1.000
_cell.angle_alpha   90.00
_cell.angle_beta   90.00
_cell.angle_gamma   90.00
#
_symmetry.space_group_name_H-M   'P 1'
#
loop_
_entity.id
_entity.type
_entity.pdbx_description
1 polymer ?
#
loop_
_entity_poly.entity_id
_entity_poly.type
_entity_poly.pdbx_seq_one_letter_code
_entity_poly.pdbx_strand_id
1 'polypeptide(L)'
;MSEAAPITESASEAERRAGFTAAATAYVIWGFLPLYLKLLSVVDVREVLAQRILWAAPSAFIAVFLMSGWRPGLREITTALNPRMIATLALSSCFIFVNWGLYVYLVLNERVIESALAYFLAPLV
;
A
#
# COMPACT_ATOMS: atom_id res chain seq x y z
N MET A 1 -5.84 -0.49 -44.90
CA MET A 1 -5.70 -1.75 -44.14
C MET A 1 -5.39 -1.37 -42.71
N SER A 2 -6.39 -1.45 -41.83
CA SER A 2 -6.26 -1.13 -40.40
C SER A 2 -5.71 -2.37 -39.70
N GLU A 3 -4.42 -2.35 -39.37
CA GLU A 3 -3.78 -3.38 -38.55
C GLU A 3 -4.37 -3.30 -37.14
N ALA A 4 -5.15 -4.30 -36.75
CA ALA A 4 -5.70 -4.41 -35.41
C ALA A 4 -4.56 -4.64 -34.40
N ALA A 5 -4.51 -3.81 -33.36
CA ALA A 5 -3.56 -3.91 -32.26
C ALA A 5 -3.58 -5.32 -31.62
N PRO A 6 -2.43 -5.84 -31.16
CA PRO A 6 -2.35 -7.18 -30.61
C PRO A 6 -3.20 -7.28 -29.34
N ILE A 7 -4.13 -8.23 -29.37
CA ILE A 7 -4.99 -8.64 -28.26
C ILE A 7 -4.08 -9.12 -27.11
N THR A 8 -4.38 -8.63 -25.91
CA THR A 8 -3.67 -8.86 -24.63
C THR A 8 -3.17 -10.31 -24.50
N GLU A 9 -1.86 -10.51 -24.43
CA GLU A 9 -1.27 -11.83 -24.13
C GLU A 9 -1.88 -12.35 -22.82
N SER A 10 -2.54 -13.51 -22.88
CA SER A 10 -3.10 -14.12 -21.69
C SER A 10 -1.97 -14.59 -20.79
N ALA A 11 -1.86 -14.05 -19.57
CA ALA A 11 -0.83 -14.42 -18.60
C ALA A 11 -0.66 -15.94 -18.49
N SER A 12 0.59 -16.40 -18.44
CA SER A 12 0.94 -17.81 -18.33
C SER A 12 0.34 -18.42 -17.06
N GLU A 13 0.16 -19.74 -17.05
CA GLU A 13 -0.37 -20.43 -15.87
C GLU A 13 0.53 -20.23 -14.63
N ALA A 14 1.85 -20.13 -14.83
CA ALA A 14 2.81 -19.84 -13.77
C ALA A 14 2.60 -18.45 -13.16
N GLU A 15 2.40 -17.41 -13.99
CA GLU A 15 2.13 -16.04 -13.52
C GLU A 15 0.80 -15.95 -12.78
N ARG A 16 -0.23 -16.65 -13.26
CA ARG A 16 -1.53 -16.73 -12.57
C ARG A 16 -1.41 -17.37 -11.20
N ARG A 17 -0.68 -18.49 -11.09
CA ARG A 17 -0.41 -19.16 -9.80
C ARG A 17 0.39 -18.25 -8.87
N ALA A 18 1.43 -17.59 -9.37
CA ALA A 18 2.23 -16.65 -8.59
C ALA A 18 1.37 -15.48 -8.06
N GLY A 19 0.58 -14.84 -8.93
CA GLY A 19 -0.33 -13.76 -8.55
C GLY A 19 -1.36 -14.19 -7.51
N PHE A 20 -1.94 -15.39 -7.66
CA PHE A 20 -2.85 -15.95 -6.67
C PHE A 20 -2.18 -16.17 -5.31
N THR A 21 -0.99 -16.78 -5.29
CA THR A 21 -0.25 -17.01 -4.04
C THR A 21 0.15 -15.70 -3.35
N ALA A 22 0.54 -14.69 -4.12
CA ALA A 22 0.87 -13.36 -3.61
C ALA A 22 -0.36 -12.70 -2.99
N ALA A 23 -1.50 -12.71 -3.68
CA ALA A 23 -2.75 -12.15 -3.18
C ALA A 23 -3.22 -12.87 -1.90
N ALA A 24 -3.26 -14.20 -1.91
CA ALA A 24 -3.66 -14.99 -0.75
C ALA A 24 -2.78 -14.69 0.48
N THR A 25 -1.46 -14.64 0.29
CA THR A 25 -0.51 -14.33 1.37
C THR A 25 -0.72 -12.90 1.89
N ALA A 26 -0.90 -11.93 0.99
CA ALA A 26 -1.17 -10.54 1.36
C ALA A 26 -2.45 -10.41 2.20
N TYR A 27 -3.54 -11.06 1.79
CA TYR A 27 -4.81 -11.04 2.54
C TYR A 27 -4.70 -11.72 3.91
N VAL A 28 -3.95 -12.82 4.01
CA VAL A 28 -3.70 -13.49 5.30
C VAL A 28 -2.93 -12.55 6.24
N ILE A 29 -1.83 -11.96 5.77
CA ILE A 29 -1.04 -11.00 6.57
C ILE A 29 -1.92 -9.83 7.03
N TRP A 30 -2.72 -9.27 6.12
CA TRP A 30 -3.63 -8.18 6.44
C TRP A 30 -4.73 -8.57 7.42
N GLY A 31 -5.26 -9.79 7.33
CA GLY A 31 -6.26 -10.31 8.25
C GLY A 31 -5.77 -10.41 9.70
N PHE A 32 -4.47 -10.62 9.91
CA PHE A 32 -3.84 -10.62 11.23
C PHE A 32 -3.49 -9.23 11.77
N LEU A 33 -3.53 -8.20 10.94
CA LEU A 33 -3.15 -6.84 11.34
C LEU A 33 -3.97 -6.27 12.52
N PRO A 34 -5.31 -6.42 12.59
CA PRO A 34 -6.07 -5.93 13.74
C PRO A 34 -5.61 -6.57 15.06
N LEU A 35 -5.23 -7.86 15.02
CA LEU A 35 -4.72 -8.57 16.19
C LEU A 35 -3.38 -7.96 16.63
N TYR A 36 -2.46 -7.73 15.70
CA TYR A 36 -1.19 -7.06 16.00
C TYR A 36 -1.39 -5.66 16.60
N LEU A 37 -2.29 -4.85 16.04
CA LEU A 37 -2.59 -3.53 16.59
C LEU A 37 -3.20 -3.62 18.00
N LYS A 38 -4.06 -4.62 18.26
CA LYS A 38 -4.59 -4.87 19.59
C LYS A 38 -3.49 -5.26 20.60
N LEU A 39 -2.48 -6.03 20.17
CA LEU A 39 -1.30 -6.30 21.00
C LEU A 39 -0.49 -5.03 21.32
N LEU A 40 -0.56 -4.02 20.46
CA LEU A 40 0.04 -2.70 20.65
C LEU A 40 -0.88 -1.70 21.36
N SER A 41 -1.98 -2.12 22.00
CA SER A 41 -2.96 -1.20 22.62
C SER A 41 -2.38 -0.30 23.73
N VAL A 42 -1.18 -0.59 24.21
CA VAL A 42 -0.43 0.24 25.18
C VAL A 42 0.16 1.49 24.51
N VAL A 43 0.31 1.49 23.19
CA VAL A 43 0.92 2.54 22.37
C VAL A 43 -0.16 3.45 21.79
N ASP A 44 0.06 4.76 21.87
CA ASP A 44 -0.89 5.74 21.31
C ASP A 44 -0.95 5.61 19.77
N VAL A 45 -2.14 5.81 19.18
CA VAL A 45 -2.37 5.88 17.73
C VAL A 45 -1.33 6.78 17.04
N ARG A 46 -0.98 7.93 17.64
CA ARG A 46 0.00 8.88 17.09
C ARG A 46 1.39 8.27 16.97
N GLU A 47 1.79 7.46 17.94
CA GLU A 47 3.11 6.80 17.94
C GLU A 47 3.17 5.71 16.86
N VAL A 48 2.09 4.93 16.71
CA VAL A 48 1.98 3.93 15.62
C VAL A 48 2.09 4.61 14.25
N LEU A 49 1.39 5.74 14.06
CA LEU A 49 1.45 6.51 12.83
C LEU A 49 2.82 7.15 12.59
N ALA A 50 3.45 7.69 13.64
CA ALA A 50 4.78 8.29 13.55
C ALA A 50 5.82 7.26 13.09
N GLN A 51 5.81 6.06 13.68
CA GLN A 51 6.70 4.97 13.26
C GLN A 51 6.44 4.59 11.79
N ARG A 52 5.16 4.50 11.38
CA ARG A 52 4.82 4.18 9.98
C ARG A 52 5.33 5.22 8.99
N ILE A 53 5.21 6.52 9.32
CA ILE A 53 5.72 7.61 8.48
C ILE A 53 7.26 7.57 8.42
N LEU A 54 7.91 7.35 9.58
CA LEU A 54 9.36 7.28 9.67
C LEU A 54 9.94 6.16 8.80
N TRP A 55 9.29 5.00 8.78
CA TRP A 55 9.73 3.83 8.00
C TRP A 55 9.27 3.83 6.55
N ALA A 56 8.33 4.69 6.15
CA ALA A 56 7.82 4.76 4.78
C ALA A 56 8.93 5.07 3.77
N ALA A 57 9.73 6.12 3.99
CA ALA A 57 10.80 6.49 3.07
C ALA A 57 11.91 5.42 2.98
N PRO A 58 12.50 4.91 4.08
CA PRO A 58 13.46 3.82 4.03
C PRO A 58 12.93 2.59 3.29
N SER A 59 11.70 2.17 3.58
CA SER A 59 11.09 1.00 2.93
C SER A 59 10.92 1.20 1.41
N ALA A 60 10.51 2.40 0.98
CA ALA A 60 10.40 2.73 -0.44
C ALA A 60 11.77 2.74 -1.14
N PHE A 61 12.80 3.33 -0.52
CA PHE A 61 14.16 3.31 -1.08
C PHE A 61 14.72 1.88 -1.20
N ILE A 62 14.50 1.04 -0.18
CA ILE A 62 14.90 -0.37 -0.21
C ILE A 62 14.16 -1.12 -1.33
N ALA A 63 12.85 -0.92 -1.48
CA ALA A 63 12.07 -1.56 -2.53
C ALA A 63 12.56 -1.17 -3.93
N VAL A 64 12.75 0.13 -4.20
CA VAL A 64 13.29 0.62 -5.48
C VAL A 64 14.68 0.04 -5.74
N PHE A 65 15.54 -0.03 -4.72
CA PHE A 65 16.86 -0.62 -4.87
C PHE A 65 16.83 -2.11 -5.21
N LEU A 66 15.99 -2.88 -4.51
CA LEU A 66 15.88 -4.32 -4.74
C LEU A 66 15.25 -4.66 -6.10
N MET A 67 14.33 -3.83 -6.59
CA MET A 67 13.63 -4.06 -7.86
C MET A 67 14.43 -3.55 -9.08
N SER A 68 14.94 -2.31 -9.01
CA SER A 68 15.53 -1.62 -10.16
C SER A 68 17.07 -1.51 -10.11
N GLY A 69 17.69 -1.79 -8.96
CA GLY A 69 19.13 -1.58 -8.74
C GLY A 69 19.52 -0.09 -8.60
N TRP A 70 20.80 0.18 -8.30
CA TRP A 70 21.25 1.54 -7.90
C TRP A 70 21.15 2.60 -9.00
N ARG A 71 21.59 2.30 -10.23
CA ARG A 71 21.65 3.29 -11.32
C ARG A 71 20.27 3.62 -11.91
N PRO A 72 19.41 2.63 -12.24
CA PRO A 72 18.06 2.91 -12.72
C PRO A 72 17.17 3.52 -11.62
N GLY A 73 17.28 3.03 -10.39
CA GLY A 73 16.49 3.55 -9.25
C GLY A 73 16.74 5.03 -8.95
N LEU A 74 18.01 5.50 -9.02
CA LEU A 74 18.31 6.92 -8.86
C LEU A 74 17.68 7.80 -9.96
N ARG A 75 17.64 7.30 -11.20
CA ARG A 75 17.00 8.02 -12.30
C ARG A 75 15.48 8.11 -12.10
N GLU A 76 14.85 7.04 -11.64
CA GLU A 76 13.41 7.03 -11.30
C GLU A 76 13.09 8.04 -10.20
N ILE A 77 13.89 8.08 -9.13
CA ILE A 77 13.74 9.06 -8.04
C ILE A 77 13.84 10.49 -8.58
N THR A 78 14.86 10.79 -9.39
CA THR A 78 15.01 12.14 -9.97
C THR A 78 13.86 12.52 -10.90
N THR A 79 13.27 11.55 -11.60
CA THR A 79 12.10 11.77 -12.47
C THR A 79 10.84 12.06 -11.64
N ALA A 80 10.72 11.43 -10.46
CA ALA A 80 9.62 11.64 -9.54
C ALA A 80 9.63 13.03 -8.86
N LEU A 81 10.74 13.77 -8.90
CA LEU A 81 10.85 15.13 -8.35
C LEU A 81 10.15 16.22 -9.20
N ASN A 82 9.36 15.84 -10.19
CA ASN A 82 8.51 16.77 -10.93
C ASN A 82 7.44 17.38 -10.00
N PRO A 83 7.24 18.71 -9.98
CA PRO A 83 6.27 19.37 -9.09
C PRO A 83 4.84 18.83 -9.21
N ARG A 84 4.40 18.42 -10.41
CA ARG A 84 3.08 17.80 -10.60
C ARG A 84 3.00 16.43 -9.92
N MET A 85 4.05 15.61 -10.07
CA MET A 85 4.12 14.30 -9.43
C MET A 85 4.16 14.44 -7.91
N ILE A 86 4.98 15.37 -7.38
CA ILE A 86 5.03 15.66 -5.94
C ILE A 86 3.65 16.09 -5.42
N ALA A 87 2.93 16.95 -6.13
CA ALA A 87 1.60 17.38 -5.73
C ALA A 87 0.60 16.20 -5.69
N THR A 88 0.62 15.33 -6.71
CA THR A 88 -0.22 14.12 -6.74
C THR A 88 0.15 13.14 -5.62
N LEU A 89 1.45 12.94 -5.37
CA LEU A 89 1.94 12.09 -4.29
C LEU A 89 1.56 12.65 -2.91
N ALA A 90 1.70 13.97 -2.72
CA ALA A 90 1.29 14.64 -1.49
C ALA A 90 -0.21 14.46 -1.24
N LEU A 91 -1.04 14.73 -2.24
CA LEU A 91 -2.49 14.55 -2.14
C LEU A 91 -2.86 13.10 -1.81
N SER A 92 -2.28 12.14 -2.55
CA SER A 92 -2.51 10.71 -2.33
C SER A 92 -2.05 10.28 -0.93
N SER A 93 -0.91 10.79 -0.47
CA SER A 93 -0.40 10.50 0.87
C SER A 93 -1.32 11.02 1.97
N CYS A 94 -1.96 12.17 1.78
CA CYS A 94 -2.97 12.68 2.72
C CYS A 94 -4.19 11.75 2.78
N PHE A 95 -4.69 11.28 1.63
CA PHE A 95 -5.78 10.30 1.61
C PHE A 95 -5.40 8.99 2.29
N ILE A 96 -4.21 8.46 2.02
CA ILE A 96 -3.69 7.25 2.66
C ILE A 96 -3.52 7.46 4.17
N PHE A 97 -3.02 8.62 4.60
CA PHE A 97 -2.84 8.96 6.00
C PHE A 97 -4.17 8.99 6.74
N VAL A 98 -5.20 9.65 6.17
CA VAL A 98 -6.54 9.70 6.77
C VAL A 98 -7.16 8.30 6.80
N ASN A 99 -7.10 7.56 5.69
CA ASN A 99 -7.65 6.21 5.60
C ASN A 99 -7.04 5.28 6.66
N TRP A 100 -5.71 5.26 6.73
CA TRP A 100 -5.00 4.39 7.67
C TRP A 100 -5.15 4.85 9.12
N GLY A 101 -5.11 6.16 9.36
CA GLY A 101 -5.29 6.73 10.69
C GLY A 101 -6.66 6.37 11.27
N LEU A 102 -7.72 6.47 10.47
CA LEU A 102 -9.06 6.05 10.86
C LEU A 102 -9.13 4.55 11.16
N TYR A 103 -8.50 3.71 10.35
CA TYR A 103 -8.43 2.27 10.61
C TYR A 103 -7.76 1.95 11.94
N VAL A 104 -6.54 2.47 12.19
CA VAL A 104 -5.81 2.24 13.44
C VAL A 104 -6.61 2.75 14.63
N TYR A 105 -7.21 3.95 14.52
CA TYR A 105 -8.05 4.52 15.55
C TYR A 105 -9.24 3.60 15.88
N LEU A 106 -9.99 3.14 14.87
CA LEU A 106 -11.15 2.27 15.10
C LEU A 106 -10.73 0.92 15.71
N VAL A 107 -9.65 0.30 15.24
CA VAL A 107 -9.16 -0.97 15.78
C VAL A 107 -8.71 -0.84 17.23
N LEU A 108 -7.95 0.21 17.57
CA LEU A 108 -7.47 0.44 18.94
C LEU A 108 -8.60 0.81 19.92
N ASN A 109 -9.72 1.36 19.42
CA ASN A 109 -10.93 1.63 20.21
C ASN A 109 -11.94 0.46 20.18
N GLU A 110 -11.50 -0.76 19.86
CA GLU A 110 -12.33 -1.97 19.78
C GLU A 110 -13.48 -1.94 18.76
N ARG A 111 -13.48 -0.98 17.83
CA ARG A 111 -14.49 -0.80 16.76
C ARG A 111 -14.07 -1.49 15.46
N VAL A 112 -13.58 -2.73 15.56
CA VAL A 112 -13.02 -3.48 14.41
C VAL A 112 -14.08 -3.76 13.34
N ILE A 113 -15.31 -4.10 13.72
CA ILE A 113 -16.41 -4.35 12.78
C ILE A 113 -16.73 -3.09 11.98
N GLU A 114 -16.75 -1.94 12.64
CA GLU A 114 -17.03 -0.66 11.98
C GLU A 114 -15.91 -0.27 11.00
N SER A 115 -14.65 -0.57 11.35
CA SER A 115 -13.53 -0.39 10.41
C SER A 115 -13.70 -1.25 9.16
N ALA A 116 -14.13 -2.51 9.31
CA ALA A 116 -14.37 -3.40 8.17
C ALA A 116 -15.54 -2.92 7.30
N LEU A 117 -16.64 -2.46 7.92
CA LEU A 117 -17.78 -1.88 7.22
C LEU A 117 -17.39 -0.59 6.47
N ALA A 118 -16.56 0.26 7.06
CA ALA A 118 -16.05 1.46 6.38
C ALA A 118 -15.25 1.09 5.12
N TYR A 119 -14.44 0.01 5.17
CA TYR A 119 -13.74 -0.51 3.99
C TYR A 119 -14.67 -1.13 2.95
N PHE A 120 -15.76 -1.79 3.37
CA PHE A 120 -16.78 -2.30 2.43
C PHE A 120 -17.61 -1.19 1.76
N LEU A 121 -17.80 -0.06 2.45
CA LEU A 121 -18.55 1.09 1.94
C LEU A 121 -17.71 2.04 1.08
N ALA A 122 -16.38 2.00 1.20
CA ALA A 122 -15.50 2.73 0.30
C ALA A 122 -15.78 2.21 -1.13
N PRO A 123 -16.29 3.04 -2.05
CA PRO A 123 -16.62 2.57 -3.38
C PRO A 123 -15.35 2.00 -4.02
N LEU A 124 -15.48 0.76 -4.48
CA LEU A 124 -14.45 -0.04 -5.16
C LEU A 124 -13.60 0.84 -6.08
N VAL A 125 -12.27 0.78 -5.91
CA VAL A 125 -11.31 1.17 -6.94
C VAL A 125 -11.61 0.38 -8.22
#